data_AF-A0A3C0W4Q3-F1
#
_entry.id   AF-A0A3C0W4Q3-F1
#
_cell.length_a   1.000
_cell.length_b   1.000
_cell.length_c   1.000
_cell.angle_alpha   90.00
_cell.angle_beta   90.00
_cell.angle_gamma   90.00
#
_symmetry.space_group_name_H-M   'P 1'
#
loop_
_entity.id
_entity.type
_entity.pdbx_description
1 polymer ?
#
loop_
_entity_poly.entity_id
_entity_poly.type
_entity_poly.pdbx_seq_one_letter_code
_entity_poly.pdbx_strand_id
1 'polypeptide(L)'
;MSTMLTQSRRRSSDHFMPEDMEPQEQRRLRGLLDQIDYAAYVANRELIGHALSQVDVAAFQKLAVLTAQARARWGAEAVRLAESGAPATPDQVARLTAARTAYDELSEAYDGLRRMVERGYLPLRQA
;
A
#
# COMPACT_ATOMS: atom_id res chain seq x y z
N MET A 1 -23.83 14.71 4.93
CA MET A 1 -23.09 13.54 5.44
C MET A 1 -22.16 13.07 4.33
N SER A 2 -20.87 13.34 4.46
CA SER A 2 -19.85 13.02 3.45
C SER A 2 -19.23 11.67 3.79
N THR A 3 -19.53 10.65 3.00
CA THR A 3 -18.81 9.38 3.03
C THR A 3 -17.42 9.63 2.44
N MET A 4 -16.39 9.68 3.30
CA MET A 4 -15.01 9.53 2.87
C MET A 4 -14.87 8.16 2.20
N LEU A 5 -15.00 8.14 0.87
CA LEU A 5 -14.62 7.01 0.04
C LEU A 5 -13.09 6.93 0.13
N THR A 6 -12.59 6.09 1.04
CA THR A 6 -11.24 5.56 0.91
C THR A 6 -11.18 4.91 -0.47
N GLN A 7 -10.57 5.59 -1.44
CA GLN A 7 -10.25 5.00 -2.73
C GLN A 7 -9.21 3.90 -2.46
N SER A 8 -9.67 2.70 -2.09
CA SER A 8 -8.94 1.52 -2.50
C SER A 8 -8.98 1.59 -4.02
N ARG A 9 -7.89 2.04 -4.66
CA ARG A 9 -7.72 1.84 -6.09
C ARG A 9 -7.73 0.33 -6.28
N ARG A 10 -8.92 -0.25 -6.49
CA ARG A 10 -9.04 -1.52 -7.20
C ARG A 10 -8.36 -1.21 -8.52
N ARG A 11 -7.12 -1.66 -8.69
CA ARG A 11 -6.51 -1.74 -10.01
C ARG A 11 -7.52 -2.55 -10.81
N SER A 12 -8.30 -1.88 -11.65
CA SER A 12 -9.01 -2.56 -12.72
C SER A 12 -7.93 -3.40 -13.38
N SER A 13 -8.09 -4.71 -13.40
CA SER A 13 -7.29 -5.53 -14.30
C SER A 13 -7.56 -4.92 -15.67
N ASP A 14 -6.54 -4.28 -16.23
CA ASP A 14 -6.58 -3.76 -17.59
C ASP A 14 -6.45 -4.99 -18.48
N HIS A 15 -7.50 -5.79 -18.50
CA HIS A 15 -7.56 -7.04 -19.24
C HIS A 15 -7.82 -6.68 -20.70
N PHE A 16 -6.76 -6.24 -21.37
CA PHE A 16 -6.77 -6.00 -22.79
C PHE A 16 -6.71 -7.34 -23.53
N MET A 17 -7.82 -7.74 -24.15
CA MET A 17 -7.88 -8.83 -25.12
C MET A 17 -8.26 -8.23 -26.47
N PRO A 18 -7.34 -8.16 -27.44
CA PRO A 18 -7.68 -7.82 -28.82
C PRO A 18 -8.76 -8.76 -29.37
N GLU A 19 -9.83 -8.21 -29.97
CA GLU A 19 -10.97 -8.99 -30.47
C GLU A 19 -10.64 -9.82 -31.73
N ASP A 20 -9.56 -9.48 -32.45
CA ASP A 20 -9.18 -10.09 -33.74
C ASP A 20 -8.01 -11.09 -33.65
N MET A 21 -7.69 -11.61 -32.46
CA MET A 21 -6.54 -12.50 -32.28
C MET A 21 -6.90 -13.97 -32.50
N GLU A 22 -6.11 -14.68 -33.32
CA GLU A 22 -6.31 -16.11 -33.55
C GLU A 22 -6.15 -16.92 -32.24
N PRO A 23 -6.97 -17.96 -31.99
CA PRO A 23 -6.95 -18.70 -30.72
C PRO A 23 -5.57 -19.28 -30.33
N GLN A 24 -4.75 -19.63 -31.32
CA GLN A 24 -3.40 -20.15 -31.08
C GLN A 24 -2.43 -19.05 -30.62
N GLU A 25 -2.55 -17.86 -31.21
CA GLU A 25 -1.77 -16.68 -30.84
C GLU A 25 -2.13 -16.22 -29.42
N GLN A 26 -3.42 -16.22 -29.08
CA GLN A 26 -3.90 -15.89 -27.74
C GLN A 26 -3.33 -16.83 -26.66
N ARG A 27 -3.25 -18.14 -26.94
CA ARG A 27 -2.62 -19.12 -26.02
C ARG A 27 -1.13 -18.87 -25.86
N ARG A 28 -0.43 -18.57 -26.96
CA ARG A 28 1.01 -18.25 -26.93
C ARG A 28 1.27 -16.99 -26.11
N LEU A 29 0.46 -15.95 -26.31
CA LEU A 29 0.54 -14.71 -25.53
C LEU A 29 0.32 -14.98 -24.04
N ARG A 30 -0.70 -15.76 -23.69
CA ARG A 30 -0.96 -16.15 -22.29
C ARG A 30 0.25 -16.84 -21.66
N GLY A 31 0.86 -17.80 -22.37
CA GLY A 31 2.06 -18.49 -21.88
C GLY A 31 3.27 -17.56 -21.69
N LEU A 32 3.42 -16.54 -22.53
CA LEU A 32 4.47 -15.51 -22.36
C LEU A 32 4.19 -14.61 -21.16
N LEU A 33 2.93 -14.20 -20.95
CA LEU A 33 2.53 -13.42 -19.77
C LEU A 33 2.77 -14.20 -18.47
N ASP A 34 2.41 -15.49 -18.45
CA ASP A 34 2.67 -16.36 -17.29
C ASP A 34 4.18 -16.46 -16.99
N GLN A 35 5.03 -16.53 -18.03
CA GLN A 35 6.50 -16.53 -17.87
C GLN A 35 7.02 -15.20 -17.29
N ILE A 36 6.48 -14.07 -17.76
CA ILE A 36 6.83 -12.73 -17.25
C ILE A 36 6.44 -12.61 -15.77
N ASP A 37 5.23 -13.03 -15.42
CA ASP A 37 4.73 -12.98 -14.04
C ASP A 37 5.55 -13.88 -13.12
N TYR A 38 5.92 -15.09 -13.57
CA TYR A 38 6.78 -15.98 -12.82
C TYR A 38 8.19 -15.39 -12.61
N ALA A 39 8.78 -14.80 -13.65
CA ALA A 39 10.09 -14.14 -13.53
C ALA A 39 10.05 -12.99 -12.52
N ALA A 40 8.99 -12.18 -12.53
CA ALA A 40 8.79 -11.12 -11.54
C ALA A 40 8.63 -11.68 -10.11
N TYR A 41 7.91 -12.79 -9.94
CA TYR A 41 7.79 -13.46 -8.64
C TYR A 41 9.16 -13.93 -8.11
N VAL A 42 9.97 -14.61 -8.93
CA VAL A 42 11.29 -15.11 -8.53
C VAL A 42 12.20 -13.94 -8.11
N ALA A 43 12.27 -12.89 -8.93
CA ALA A 43 13.09 -11.72 -8.63
C ALA A 43 12.64 -11.01 -7.34
N ASN A 44 11.33 -10.84 -7.14
CA ASN A 44 10.79 -10.24 -5.92
C ASN A 44 11.10 -11.08 -4.69
N ARG A 45 10.90 -12.40 -4.75
CA ARG A 45 11.19 -13.30 -3.63
C ARG A 45 12.66 -13.27 -3.24
N GLU A 46 13.57 -13.23 -4.21
CA GLU A 46 15.01 -13.19 -3.94
C GLU A 46 15.43 -11.83 -3.35
N LEU A 47 15.11 -10.73 -4.04
CA LEU A 47 15.58 -9.39 -3.66
C LEU A 47 14.89 -8.88 -2.39
N ILE A 48 13.56 -9.03 -2.27
CA ILE A 48 12.81 -8.58 -1.10
C ILE A 48 13.12 -9.48 0.10
N GLY A 49 13.16 -10.80 -0.12
CA GLY A 49 13.49 -11.76 0.94
C GLY A 49 14.87 -11.51 1.55
N HIS A 50 15.86 -11.12 0.73
CA HIS A 50 17.17 -10.71 1.20
C HIS A 50 17.13 -9.34 1.92
N ALA A 51 16.58 -8.31 1.28
CA ALA A 51 16.57 -6.94 1.80
C ALA A 51 15.79 -6.79 3.12
N LEU A 52 14.72 -7.57 3.30
CA LEU A 52 13.84 -7.53 4.48
C LEU A 52 13.98 -8.80 5.33
N SER A 53 15.14 -9.45 5.30
CA SER A 53 15.40 -10.73 5.98
C SER A 53 15.21 -10.70 7.51
N GLN A 54 15.14 -9.52 8.14
CA GLN A 54 14.92 -9.36 9.59
C GLN A 54 13.47 -9.03 9.94
N VAL A 55 12.57 -8.92 8.96
CA VAL A 55 11.16 -8.59 9.21
C VAL A 55 10.43 -9.84 9.71
N ASP A 56 9.85 -9.73 10.90
CA ASP A 56 9.06 -10.74 11.59
C ASP A 56 7.68 -10.19 12.00
N VAL A 57 6.88 -11.00 12.70
CA VAL A 57 5.57 -10.57 13.23
C VAL A 57 5.69 -9.34 14.14
N ALA A 58 6.76 -9.23 14.93
CA ALA A 58 6.96 -8.11 15.85
C ALA A 58 7.22 -6.79 15.10
N ALA A 59 7.93 -6.83 13.96
CA ALA A 59 8.12 -5.68 13.09
C ALA A 59 6.79 -5.16 12.53
N PHE A 60 5.89 -6.05 12.11
CA PHE A 60 4.53 -5.69 11.69
C PHE A 60 3.74 -5.04 12.82
N GLN A 61 3.82 -5.57 14.03
CA GLN A 61 3.16 -4.97 15.20
C GLN A 61 3.67 -3.55 15.47
N LYS A 62 4.98 -3.32 15.43
CA LYS A 62 5.58 -1.99 15.61
C LYS A 62 5.12 -1.01 14.53
N LEU A 63 5.08 -1.44 13.27
CA LEU A 63 4.60 -0.61 12.16
C LEU A 63 3.11 -0.28 12.30
N ALA A 64 2.29 -1.22 12.73
CA ALA A 64 0.87 -0.99 13.00
C ALA A 64 0.67 0.06 14.11
N VAL A 65 1.44 -0.02 15.20
CA VAL A 65 1.41 0.97 16.28
C VAL A 65 1.83 2.35 15.77
N LEU A 66 2.92 2.43 15.00
CA LEU A 66 3.40 3.70 14.44
C LEU A 66 2.35 4.34 13.50
N THR A 67 1.70 3.53 12.66
CA THR A 67 0.62 3.97 11.77
C THR A 67 -0.58 4.48 12.56
N ALA A 68 -0.97 3.79 13.63
CA ALA A 68 -2.07 4.22 14.50
C ALA A 68 -1.75 5.55 15.21
N GLN A 69 -0.50 5.74 15.66
CA GLN A 69 -0.05 7.01 16.23
C GLN A 69 -0.11 8.16 15.22
N ALA A 70 0.32 7.93 13.97
CA ALA A 70 0.22 8.94 12.90
C ALA A 70 -1.25 9.32 12.62
N ARG A 71 -2.14 8.32 12.55
CA ARG A 71 -3.60 8.55 12.41
C ARG A 71 -4.15 9.40 13.55
N ALA A 72 -3.76 9.09 14.79
CA ALA A 72 -4.20 9.83 15.97
C ALA A 72 -3.71 11.29 15.95
N ARG A 73 -2.46 11.54 15.53
CA ARG A 73 -1.91 12.90 15.40
C ARG A 73 -2.64 13.72 14.35
N TRP A 74 -2.93 13.14 13.18
CA TRP A 74 -3.71 13.81 12.14
C TRP A 74 -5.11 14.16 12.63
N GLY A 75 -5.81 13.21 13.28
CA GLY A 75 -7.12 13.46 13.88
C GLY A 75 -7.09 14.55 14.95
N ALA A 76 -6.09 14.54 15.83
CA ALA A 76 -5.92 15.55 16.87
C ALA A 76 -5.70 16.96 16.30
N GLU A 77 -4.90 17.10 15.24
CA GLU A 77 -4.70 18.40 14.58
C GLU A 77 -6.00 18.90 13.93
N ALA A 78 -6.79 18.00 13.32
CA ALA A 78 -8.09 18.37 12.75
C ALA A 78 -9.07 18.87 13.82
N VAL A 79 -9.17 18.16 14.96
CA VAL A 79 -10.01 18.57 16.10
C VAL A 79 -9.55 19.91 16.66
N ARG A 80 -8.24 20.10 16.86
CA ARG A 80 -7.67 21.36 17.35
C ARG A 80 -8.04 22.56 16.46
N LEU A 81 -8.07 22.37 15.14
CA LEU A 81 -8.49 23.43 14.21
C LEU A 81 -9.99 23.71 14.30
N ALA A 82 -10.82 22.67 14.42
CA ALA A 82 -12.26 22.83 14.60
C ALA A 82 -12.61 23.58 15.90
N GLU A 83 -11.90 23.28 16.99
CA GLU A 83 -12.09 23.92 18.29
C GLU A 83 -11.59 25.37 18.34
N SER A 84 -10.70 25.78 17.42
CA SER A 84 -10.16 27.16 17.41
C SER A 84 -11.20 28.24 17.07
N GLY A 85 -12.31 27.87 16.40
CA GLY A 85 -13.37 28.80 15.99
C GLY A 85 -12.99 29.83 14.93
N ALA A 86 -11.71 29.91 14.55
CA ALA A 86 -11.18 30.81 13.53
C ALA A 86 -10.88 30.05 12.22
N PRO A 87 -10.88 30.74 11.06
CA PRO A 87 -10.36 30.16 9.83
C PRO A 87 -8.93 29.67 10.01
N ALA A 88 -8.63 28.48 9.49
CA ALA A 88 -7.30 27.90 9.60
C ALA A 88 -6.26 28.76 8.87
N THR A 89 -5.14 29.04 9.55
CA THR A 89 -4.01 29.73 8.92
C THR A 89 -3.27 28.82 7.95
N PRO A 90 -2.49 29.37 6.99
CA PRO A 90 -1.66 28.54 6.10
C PRO A 90 -0.75 27.56 6.85
N ASP A 91 -0.11 27.99 7.94
CA ASP A 91 0.76 27.13 8.75
C ASP A 91 -0.01 25.99 9.44
N GLN A 92 -1.23 26.27 9.88
CA GLN A 92 -2.13 25.27 10.47
C GLN A 92 -2.54 24.22 9.44
N VAL A 93 -2.88 24.65 8.22
CA VAL A 93 -3.18 23.76 7.11
C VAL A 93 -1.95 22.94 6.71
N ALA A 94 -0.76 23.54 6.71
CA ALA A 94 0.48 22.85 6.42
C ALA A 94 0.79 21.74 7.45
N ARG A 95 0.60 22.00 8.75
CA ARG A 95 0.76 20.98 9.80
C ARG A 95 -0.24 19.84 9.66
N LEU A 96 -1.51 20.16 9.41
CA LEU A 96 -2.55 19.15 9.17
C LEU A 96 -2.19 18.27 7.97
N THR A 97 -1.71 18.90 6.89
CA THR A 97 -1.30 18.21 5.66
C THR A 97 -0.11 17.29 5.91
N ALA A 98 0.93 17.78 6.61
CA ALA A 98 2.09 16.98 6.97
C ALA A 98 1.71 15.75 7.83
N ALA A 99 0.81 15.94 8.81
CA ALA A 99 0.30 14.84 9.61
C ALA A 99 -0.51 13.82 8.78
N ARG A 100 -1.32 14.29 7.81
CA ARG A 100 -2.04 13.41 6.89
C ARG A 100 -1.09 12.60 6.02
N THR A 101 -0.11 13.26 5.39
CA THR A 101 0.89 12.58 4.54
C THR A 101 1.62 11.49 5.31
N ALA A 102 2.08 11.76 6.54
CA ALA A 102 2.73 10.74 7.35
C ALA A 102 1.82 9.54 7.63
N TYR A 103 0.54 9.77 7.92
CA TYR A 103 -0.44 8.70 8.12
C TYR A 103 -0.68 7.87 6.84
N ASP A 104 -0.86 8.54 5.70
CA ASP A 104 -1.14 7.89 4.42
C ASP A 104 0.05 7.03 3.98
N GLU A 105 1.27 7.56 4.04
CA GLU A 105 2.50 6.83 3.68
C GLU A 105 2.74 5.60 4.56
N LEU A 106 2.55 5.73 5.88
CA LEU A 106 2.70 4.60 6.81
C LEU A 106 1.63 3.53 6.59
N SER A 107 0.40 3.93 6.25
CA SER A 107 -0.69 2.99 5.95
C SER A 107 -0.41 2.21 4.66
N GLU A 108 0.02 2.90 3.60
CA GLU A 108 0.39 2.26 2.33
C GLU A 108 1.62 1.35 2.49
N ALA A 109 2.60 1.76 3.29
CA ALA A 109 3.75 0.90 3.61
C ALA A 109 3.32 -0.37 4.34
N TYR A 110 2.46 -0.26 5.36
CA TYR A 110 1.94 -1.42 6.10
C TYR A 110 1.19 -2.40 5.17
N ASP A 111 0.27 -1.89 4.34
CA ASP A 111 -0.47 -2.72 3.40
C ASP A 111 0.43 -3.29 2.30
N GLY A 112 1.44 -2.53 1.87
CA GLY A 112 2.47 -2.99 0.93
C GLY A 112 3.25 -4.18 1.47
N LEU A 113 3.77 -4.09 2.70
CA LEU A 113 4.47 -5.19 3.35
C LEU A 113 3.56 -6.41 3.53
N ARG A 114 2.31 -6.21 3.95
CA ARG A 114 1.34 -7.30 4.09
C ARG A 114 1.10 -8.01 2.74
N ARG A 115 0.93 -7.24 1.67
CA ARG A 115 0.78 -7.79 0.29
C ARG A 115 2.01 -8.54 -0.18
N MET A 116 3.22 -8.14 0.23
CA MET A 116 4.45 -8.89 -0.07
C MET A 116 4.48 -10.26 0.60
N VAL A 117 3.98 -10.35 1.84
CA VAL A 117 3.82 -11.62 2.56
C VAL A 117 2.76 -12.49 1.88
N GLU A 118 1.58 -11.94 1.57
CA GLU A 118 0.48 -12.66 0.91
C GLU A 118 0.90 -13.21 -0.46
N ARG A 119 1.80 -12.52 -1.18
CA ARG A 119 2.38 -12.96 -2.45
C ARG A 119 3.58 -13.92 -2.30
N GLY A 120 4.01 -14.23 -1.08
CA GLY A 120 5.13 -15.12 -0.81
C GLY A 120 6.52 -14.52 -1.10
N TYR A 121 6.62 -13.19 -1.27
CA TYR A 121 7.91 -12.53 -1.48
C TYR A 121 8.72 -12.44 -0.19
N LEU A 122 8.02 -12.29 0.94
CA LEU A 122 8.61 -12.19 2.27
C LEU A 122 8.15 -13.38 3.13
N PRO A 123 9.05 -14.32 3.50
CA PRO A 123 8.69 -15.41 4.39
C PRO A 123 8.50 -14.87 5.82
N LEU A 124 7.27 -14.94 6.33
CA LEU A 124 6.96 -14.50 7.70
C LEU A 124 7.48 -15.54 8.70
N ARG A 125 8.35 -15.12 9.61
CA ARG A 125 8.83 -15.95 10.73
C ARG A 125 8.08 -15.57 12.01
N GLN A 126 7.79 -16.57 12.83
CA GLN A 126 7.49 -16.33 14.25
C GLN A 126 8.81 -15.99 14.93
N ALA A 127 8.81 -14.94 15.75
CA ALA A 127 10.00 -14.44 16.45
C ALA A 127 10.57 -15.46 17.43
#